data_AF-A0A0M3DLG0-F1
#
_entry.id   AF-A0A0M3DLG0-F1
#
_cell.length_a   1.000
_cell.length_b   1.000
_cell.length_c   1.000
_cell.angle_alpha   90.00
_cell.angle_beta   90.00
_cell.angle_gamma   90.00
#
_symmetry.space_group_name_H-M   'P 1'
#
loop_
_entity.id
_entity.type
_entity.pdbx_description
1 polymer ?
#
loop_
_entity_poly.entity_id
_entity_poly.type
_entity_poly.pdbx_seq_one_letter_code
_entity_poly.pdbx_strand_id
1 'polypeptide(L)'
;MTFFKYDTKVIKSGDVVEVFKYERAITKGYKSSAIKTPRDKTDLVIKENIERSTRRTIQNIRNLINSNFDSKTSFLTLTFAENIKNVSCANYEFQKFRKKLSRIYLKKNKILKYVCVIEFQDGKIYIDKFGNEKKGEGRGAIHYHL
;
A
#
# COMPACT_ATOMS: atom_id res chain seq x y z
N MET A 1 -22.25 -25.72 17.46
CA MET A 1 -21.28 -24.76 16.91
C MET A 1 -19.90 -25.40 16.97
N THR A 2 -19.24 -25.59 15.83
CA THR A 2 -17.99 -26.38 15.78
C THR A 2 -16.78 -25.47 15.91
N PHE A 3 -15.95 -25.73 16.92
CA PHE A 3 -14.69 -25.03 17.16
C PHE A 3 -13.54 -25.83 16.58
N PHE A 4 -12.64 -25.17 15.86
CA PHE A 4 -11.44 -25.80 15.31
C PHE A 4 -10.21 -25.09 15.87
N LYS A 5 -9.22 -25.87 16.29
CA LYS A 5 -7.89 -25.38 16.62
C LYS A 5 -6.95 -25.64 15.45
N TYR A 6 -6.08 -24.68 15.17
CA TYR A 6 -5.05 -24.81 14.15
C TYR A 6 -3.78 -24.09 14.61
N ASP A 7 -2.64 -24.71 14.37
CA ASP A 7 -1.32 -24.11 14.59
C ASP A 7 -0.70 -23.59 13.28
N THR A 8 -1.28 -23.96 12.14
CA THR A 8 -0.74 -23.63 10.83
C THR A 8 -1.81 -22.96 9.97
N LYS A 9 -1.46 -21.82 9.38
CA LYS A 9 -2.28 -21.11 8.40
C LYS A 9 -1.52 -21.01 7.09
N VAL A 10 -2.13 -21.46 6.01
CA VAL A 10 -1.59 -21.34 4.65
C VAL A 10 -2.37 -20.28 3.89
N ILE A 11 -1.67 -19.38 3.20
CA ILE A 11 -2.24 -18.41 2.27
C ILE A 11 -1.60 -18.64 0.90
N LYS A 12 -2.42 -18.87 -0.12
CA LYS A 12 -1.96 -18.92 -1.52
C LYS A 12 -2.38 -17.64 -2.22
N SER A 13 -1.45 -17.00 -2.93
CA SER A 13 -1.67 -15.76 -3.70
C SER A 13 -0.90 -15.86 -5.01
N GLY A 14 -1.60 -16.21 -6.08
CA GLY A 14 -0.97 -16.59 -7.35
C GLY A 14 -0.03 -17.78 -7.16
N ASP A 15 1.22 -17.60 -7.56
CA ASP A 15 2.28 -18.61 -7.44
C ASP A 15 2.99 -18.60 -6.07
N VAL A 16 2.64 -17.65 -5.19
CA VAL A 16 3.25 -17.53 -3.86
C VAL A 16 2.40 -18.27 -2.82
N VAL A 17 3.05 -19.11 -2.01
CA VAL A 17 2.44 -19.79 -0.86
C VAL A 17 3.12 -19.33 0.43
N GLU A 18 2.36 -18.70 1.32
CA GLU A 18 2.80 -18.27 2.64
C GLU A 18 2.30 -19.25 3.70
N VAL A 19 3.20 -19.78 4.52
CA VAL A 19 2.88 -20.69 5.63
C VAL A 19 3.21 -20.01 6.95
N PHE A 20 2.19 -19.75 7.76
CA PHE A 20 2.31 -19.23 9.11
C PHE A 20 2.18 -20.37 10.11
N LYS A 21 3.24 -20.63 10.88
CA LYS A 21 3.21 -21.54 12.02
C LYS A 21 3.14 -20.72 13.30
N TYR A 22 2.15 -21.00 14.13
CA TYR A 22 1.93 -20.36 15.41
C TYR A 22 2.53 -21.23 16.51
N GLU A 23 3.25 -20.60 17.44
CA GLU A 23 3.74 -21.27 18.64
C GLU A 23 2.59 -21.85 19.48
N ARG A 24 1.44 -21.16 19.50
CA ARG A 24 0.23 -21.58 20.20
C ARG A 24 -0.92 -21.73 19.21
N ALA A 25 -1.64 -22.86 19.30
CA ALA A 25 -2.79 -23.13 18.44
C ALA A 25 -3.88 -22.04 18.61
N ILE A 26 -4.41 -21.57 17.49
CA ILE A 26 -5.45 -20.56 17.43
C ILE A 26 -6.81 -21.25 17.33
N THR A 27 -7.77 -20.79 18.14
CA THR A 27 -9.17 -21.27 18.07
C THR A 27 -9.96 -20.43 17.07
N LYS A 28 -10.60 -21.10 16.10
CA LYS A 28 -11.53 -20.50 15.13
C LYS A 28 -12.97 -20.85 15.47
N GLY A 29 -13.90 -19.95 15.15
CA GLY A 29 -15.34 -20.19 15.26
C GLY A 29 -15.96 -19.75 16.59
N TYR A 30 -15.17 -19.18 17.51
CA TYR A 30 -15.69 -18.58 18.74
C TYR A 30 -16.00 -17.10 18.55
N LYS A 31 -17.19 -16.67 18.97
CA LYS A 31 -17.56 -15.26 19.09
C LYS A 31 -17.24 -14.83 20.52
N SER A 32 -16.34 -13.87 20.70
CA SER A 32 -16.10 -13.32 22.02
C SER A 32 -17.31 -12.50 22.48
N SER A 33 -17.90 -12.89 23.60
CA SER A 33 -18.88 -12.08 24.35
C SER A 33 -18.23 -10.98 25.19
N ALA A 34 -16.91 -10.81 25.10
CA ALA A 34 -16.18 -9.82 25.88
C ALA A 34 -16.67 -8.40 25.55
N ILE A 35 -17.05 -7.66 26.60
CA ILE A 35 -17.33 -6.23 26.54
C ILE A 35 -16.06 -5.53 26.06
N LYS A 36 -16.15 -4.77 24.96
CA LYS A 36 -15.02 -3.98 24.47
C LYS A 36 -14.77 -2.83 25.45
N THR A 37 -13.76 -2.97 26.30
CA THR A 37 -13.26 -1.86 27.11
C THR A 37 -12.43 -0.92 26.24
N PRO A 38 -12.46 0.41 26.49
CA PRO A 38 -11.54 1.34 25.87
C PRO A 38 -10.09 0.91 26.13
N ARG A 39 -9.27 0.91 25.07
CA ARG A 39 -7.84 0.63 25.20
C ARG A 39 -7.12 1.90 25.64
N ASP A 40 -6.09 1.77 26.49
CA ASP A 40 -5.24 2.89 26.87
C ASP A 40 -4.64 3.57 25.63
N LYS A 41 -4.64 4.90 25.61
CA LYS A 41 -4.15 5.73 24.49
C LYS A 41 -2.71 6.21 24.71
N THR A 42 -1.88 5.41 25.38
CA THR A 42 -0.46 5.74 25.52
C THR A 42 0.24 5.73 24.16
N ASP A 43 1.30 6.51 24.00
CA ASP A 43 2.05 6.59 22.75
C ASP A 43 2.58 5.23 22.28
N LEU A 44 2.98 4.37 23.23
CA LEU A 44 3.41 3.00 22.95
C LEU A 44 2.29 2.16 22.34
N VAL A 45 1.07 2.21 22.91
CA VAL A 45 -0.08 1.47 22.38
C VAL A 45 -0.50 2.01 21.01
N ILE A 46 -0.45 3.33 20.81
CA ILE A 46 -0.74 3.95 19.51
C ILE A 46 0.26 3.45 18.46
N LYS A 47 1.56 3.48 18.77
CA LYS A 47 2.63 3.02 17.88
C LYS A 47 2.45 1.55 17.51
N GLU A 48 2.21 0.69 18.49
CA GLU A 48 1.98 -0.75 18.24
C GLU A 48 0.75 -1.00 17.36
N ASN A 49 -0.34 -0.24 17.57
CA ASN A 49 -1.53 -0.33 16.74
C ASN A 49 -1.26 0.09 15.29
N ILE A 50 -0.48 1.17 15.09
CA ILE A 50 -0.08 1.63 13.75
C ILE A 50 0.77 0.56 13.07
N GLU A 51 1.78 0.03 13.73
CA GLU A 51 2.66 -1.02 13.18
C GLU A 51 1.87 -2.26 12.78
N ARG A 52 0.98 -2.73 13.67
CA ARG A 52 0.11 -3.87 13.41
C ARG A 52 -0.84 -3.62 12.24
N SER A 53 -1.42 -2.43 12.14
CA SER A 53 -2.31 -2.04 11.05
C SER A 53 -1.55 -1.98 9.72
N THR A 54 -0.40 -1.30 9.70
CA THR A 54 0.48 -1.17 8.54
C THR A 54 0.94 -2.53 8.03
N ARG A 55 1.39 -3.43 8.91
CA ARG A 55 1.78 -4.79 8.54
C ARG A 55 0.63 -5.55 7.84
N ARG A 56 -0.60 -5.44 8.37
CA ARG A 56 -1.78 -6.06 7.75
C ARG A 56 -2.07 -5.46 6.38
N THR A 57 -2.01 -4.13 6.25
CA THR A 57 -2.25 -3.44 4.98
C THR A 57 -1.22 -3.85 3.93
N ILE A 58 0.07 -3.85 4.28
CA ILE A 58 1.15 -4.29 3.38
C ILE A 58 0.92 -5.74 2.93
N GLN A 59 0.58 -6.64 3.85
CA GLN A 59 0.31 -8.04 3.52
C GLN A 59 -0.87 -8.17 2.55
N ASN A 60 -1.96 -7.44 2.80
CA ASN A 60 -3.13 -7.46 1.94
C ASN A 60 -2.82 -6.94 0.54
N ILE A 61 -2.07 -5.84 0.42
CA ILE A 61 -1.66 -5.28 -0.87
C ILE A 61 -0.78 -6.29 -1.62
N ARG A 62 0.21 -6.88 -0.95
CA ARG A 62 1.08 -7.90 -1.57
C ARG A 62 0.28 -9.09 -2.08
N ASN A 63 -0.61 -9.63 -1.27
CA ASN A 63 -1.41 -10.80 -1.63
C ASN A 63 -2.39 -10.48 -2.76
N LEU A 64 -2.95 -9.26 -2.78
CA LEU A 64 -3.78 -8.78 -3.87
C LEU A 64 -2.99 -8.69 -5.18
N ILE A 65 -1.79 -8.10 -5.16
CA ILE A 65 -0.92 -7.98 -6.33
C ILE A 65 -0.55 -9.38 -6.83
N ASN A 66 0.02 -10.23 -5.97
CA ASN A 66 0.44 -11.58 -6.34
C ASN A 66 -0.70 -12.42 -6.92
N SER A 67 -1.94 -12.22 -6.46
CA SER A 67 -3.11 -12.97 -6.98
C SER A 67 -3.59 -12.49 -8.35
N ASN A 68 -3.18 -11.30 -8.81
CA ASN A 68 -3.66 -10.70 -10.06
C ASN A 68 -2.52 -10.39 -11.05
N PHE A 69 -1.26 -10.50 -10.63
CA PHE A 69 -0.11 -10.20 -11.47
C PHE A 69 0.03 -11.24 -12.57
N ASP A 70 0.15 -10.78 -13.81
CA ASP A 70 0.26 -11.62 -14.99
C ASP A 70 1.17 -10.99 -16.06
N SER A 71 1.39 -11.73 -17.15
CA SER A 71 2.16 -11.26 -18.32
C SER A 71 1.65 -9.97 -18.99
N LYS A 72 0.44 -9.51 -18.65
CA LYS A 72 -0.19 -8.31 -19.22
C LYS A 72 -0.16 -7.14 -18.24
N THR A 73 0.40 -7.34 -17.05
CA THR A 73 0.56 -6.30 -16.04
C THR A 73 1.76 -5.43 -16.43
N SER A 74 1.61 -4.11 -16.29
CA SER A 74 2.68 -3.15 -16.60
C SER A 74 2.86 -2.21 -15.42
N PHE A 75 4.12 -1.86 -15.14
CA PHE A 75 4.48 -0.85 -14.15
C PHE A 75 4.56 0.51 -14.83
N LEU A 76 3.92 1.53 -14.24
CA LEU A 76 3.88 2.87 -14.79
C LEU A 76 4.19 3.91 -13.71
N THR A 77 5.19 4.74 -13.96
CA THR A 77 5.48 5.92 -13.14
C THR A 77 4.94 7.17 -13.83
N LEU A 78 4.08 7.92 -13.14
CA LEU A 78 3.59 9.22 -13.59
C LEU A 78 4.23 10.32 -12.75
N THR A 79 4.84 11.29 -13.42
CA THR A 79 5.48 12.46 -12.81
C THR A 79 4.87 13.74 -13.36
N PHE A 80 4.96 14.82 -12.61
CA PHE A 80 4.57 16.14 -13.09
C PHE A 80 5.77 16.84 -13.74
N ALA A 81 5.51 17.64 -14.77
CA ALA A 81 6.54 18.47 -15.38
C ALA A 81 7.05 19.53 -14.39
N GLU A 82 6.13 20.08 -13.59
CA GLU A 82 6.42 21.01 -12.51
C GLU A 82 6.58 20.28 -11.16
N ASN A 83 7.28 20.90 -10.21
CA ASN A 83 7.48 20.35 -8.87
C ASN A 83 6.23 20.50 -8.00
N ILE A 84 5.21 19.66 -8.26
CA ILE A 84 3.98 19.65 -7.47
C ILE A 84 4.23 18.90 -6.15
N LYS A 85 4.17 19.66 -5.04
CA LYS A 85 4.30 19.14 -3.66
C LYS A 85 2.95 18.94 -2.96
N ASN A 86 1.88 19.56 -3.46
CA ASN A 86 0.56 19.50 -2.85
C ASN A 86 -0.18 18.22 -3.27
N VAL A 87 -0.45 17.34 -2.30
CA VAL A 87 -1.11 16.04 -2.52
C VAL A 87 -2.53 16.19 -3.07
N SER A 88 -3.29 17.18 -2.61
CA SER A 88 -4.66 17.42 -3.09
C SER A 88 -4.67 17.84 -4.56
N CYS A 89 -3.77 18.74 -4.96
CA CYS A 89 -3.60 19.15 -6.36
C CYS A 89 -3.16 17.97 -7.23
N ALA A 90 -2.17 17.20 -6.79
CA ALA A 90 -1.70 16.02 -7.50
C ALA A 90 -2.82 14.98 -7.68
N ASN A 91 -3.60 14.72 -6.62
CA ASN A 91 -4.70 13.76 -6.67
C ASN A 91 -5.82 14.20 -7.62
N TYR A 92 -6.07 15.49 -7.72
CA TYR A 92 -7.05 16.04 -8.66
C TYR A 92 -6.63 15.75 -10.11
N GLU A 93 -5.37 16.00 -10.46
CA GLU A 93 -4.84 15.70 -11.79
C GLU A 93 -4.76 14.19 -12.07
N PHE A 94 -4.32 13.40 -11.09
CA PHE A 94 -4.33 11.94 -11.19
C PHE A 94 -5.74 11.37 -11.41
N GLN A 95 -6.76 11.93 -10.73
CA GLN A 95 -8.14 11.52 -10.93
C GLN A 95 -8.61 11.78 -12.36
N LYS A 96 -8.23 12.91 -12.96
CA LYS A 96 -8.53 13.21 -14.37
C LYS A 96 -7.84 12.21 -15.30
N PHE A 97 -6.55 11.94 -15.09
CA PHE A 97 -5.79 10.94 -15.85
C PHE A 97 -6.49 9.57 -15.80
N ARG A 98 -6.78 9.06 -14.60
CA ARG A 98 -7.46 7.78 -14.40
C ARG A 98 -8.82 7.73 -15.06
N LYS A 99 -9.62 8.80 -14.96
CA LYS A 99 -10.94 8.89 -15.60
C LYS A 99 -10.83 8.79 -17.12
N LYS A 100 -9.82 9.44 -17.73
CA LYS A 100 -9.56 9.33 -19.18
C LYS A 100 -9.12 7.91 -19.56
N LEU A 101 -8.16 7.34 -18.82
CA LEU A 101 -7.67 5.98 -19.07
C LEU A 101 -8.78 4.92 -18.94
N SER A 102 -9.60 5.01 -17.89
CA SER A 102 -10.74 4.12 -17.68
C SER A 102 -11.75 4.18 -18.84
N ARG A 103 -12.04 5.37 -19.38
CA ARG A 103 -12.91 5.50 -20.57
C ARG A 103 -12.32 4.82 -21.81
N ILE A 104 -11.00 4.88 -22.00
CA ILE A 104 -10.33 4.20 -23.11
C ILE A 104 -10.47 2.68 -22.97
N TYR A 105 -10.29 2.16 -21.77
CA TYR A 105 -10.50 0.73 -21.49
C TYR A 105 -11.94 0.31 -21.70
N LEU A 106 -12.90 1.12 -21.23
CA LEU A 106 -14.33 0.82 -21.37
C LEU A 106 -14.77 0.79 -22.85
N LYS A 107 -14.25 1.70 -23.69
CA LYS A 107 -14.47 1.66 -25.15
C LYS A 107 -13.97 0.37 -25.80
N LYS A 108 -12.99 -0.31 -25.19
CA LYS A 108 -12.47 -1.62 -25.60
C LYS A 108 -13.17 -2.78 -24.88
N ASN A 109 -14.30 -2.52 -24.23
CA ASN A 109 -15.04 -3.47 -23.40
C ASN A 109 -14.19 -4.11 -22.29
N LYS A 110 -13.27 -3.34 -21.70
CA LYS A 110 -12.38 -3.76 -20.61
C LYS A 110 -12.55 -2.84 -19.39
N ILE A 111 -12.30 -3.39 -18.20
CA ILE A 111 -12.29 -2.62 -16.95
C ILE A 111 -10.83 -2.38 -16.56
N LEU A 112 -10.46 -1.11 -16.36
CA LEU A 112 -9.14 -0.76 -15.82
C LEU A 112 -9.06 -1.17 -14.35
N LYS A 113 -8.13 -2.07 -14.03
CA LYS A 113 -7.72 -2.42 -12.67
C LYS A 113 -6.31 -1.91 -12.44
N TYR A 114 -6.05 -1.28 -11.30
CA TYR A 114 -4.74 -0.76 -10.94
C TYR A 114 -4.62 -0.68 -9.41
N VAL A 115 -3.39 -0.80 -8.91
CA VAL A 115 -3.00 -0.38 -7.55
C VAL A 115 -2.15 0.88 -7.74
N CYS A 116 -2.19 1.84 -6.82
CA CYS A 116 -1.37 3.03 -6.96
C CYS A 116 -0.82 3.48 -5.61
N VAL A 117 0.45 3.90 -5.62
CA VAL A 117 1.16 4.44 -4.46
C VAL A 117 1.75 5.80 -4.84
N ILE A 118 1.66 6.75 -3.92
CA ILE A 118 2.32 8.05 -4.03
C ILE A 118 3.74 7.91 -3.48
N GLU A 119 4.73 8.27 -4.27
CA GLU A 119 6.10 8.47 -3.84
C GLU A 119 6.42 9.97 -3.84
N PHE A 120 7.12 10.42 -2.80
CA PHE A 120 7.67 11.78 -2.76
C PHE A 120 9.12 11.68 -3.19
N GLN A 121 9.45 12.21 -4.38
CA GLN A 121 10.83 12.19 -4.85
C GLN A 121 11.70 13.01 -3.90
N ASP A 122 12.82 12.49 -3.40
CA ASP A 122 13.74 13.34 -2.64
C ASP A 122 14.32 14.45 -3.54
N GLY A 123 14.52 15.65 -3.00
CA GLY A 123 15.22 16.70 -3.71
C GLY A 123 16.59 16.20 -4.19
N LYS A 124 16.91 16.39 -5.48
CA LYS A 124 18.23 16.04 -6.03
C LYS A 124 19.33 16.59 -5.12
N ILE A 125 20.37 15.80 -4.93
CA ILE A 125 21.61 16.26 -4.31
C ILE A 125 22.31 17.14 -5.35
N TYR A 126 22.66 18.36 -4.98
CA TYR A 126 23.47 19.24 -5.81
C TYR A 126 24.77 19.53 -5.09
N ILE A 127 25.85 19.64 -5.85
CA ILE A 127 27.13 20.12 -5.34
C ILE A 127 27.12 21.64 -5.50
N ASP A 128 27.29 22.38 -4.41
CA ASP A 128 27.42 23.83 -4.48
C ASP A 128 28.76 24.24 -5.13
N LYS A 129 28.90 25.53 -5.45
CA LYS A 129 30.13 26.08 -6.06
C LYS A 129 31.41 25.91 -5.21
N PHE A 130 31.28 25.42 -3.98
CA PHE A 130 32.37 25.16 -3.04
C PHE A 130 32.61 23.65 -2.84
N GLY A 131 31.91 22.78 -3.59
CA GLY A 131 32.07 21.34 -3.49
C GLY A 131 31.21 20.68 -2.41
N ASN A 132 30.34 21.41 -1.71
CA ASN A 132 29.52 20.82 -0.65
C ASN A 132 28.23 20.23 -1.21
N GLU A 133 27.90 19.02 -0.77
CA GLU A 133 26.61 18.40 -1.05
C GLU A 133 25.48 19.15 -0.33
N LYS A 134 24.53 19.67 -1.10
CA LYS A 134 23.28 20.22 -0.59
C LYS A 134 22.13 19.36 -1.06
N LYS A 135 21.35 18.83 -0.11
CA LYS A 135 20.04 18.25 -0.40
C LYS A 135 19.09 19.37 -0.79
N GLY A 136 18.42 19.25 -1.93
CA GLY A 136 17.31 20.15 -2.27
C GLY A 136 16.27 20.17 -1.15
N GLU A 137 15.73 21.35 -0.82
CA GLU A 137 14.79 21.49 0.30
C GLU A 137 13.43 20.80 0.05
N GLY A 138 13.07 19.90 0.97
CA GLY A 138 11.74 19.32 1.14
C GLY A 138 11.50 17.98 0.43
N ARG A 139 10.31 17.41 0.65
CA ARG A 139 9.73 16.36 -0.20
C ARG A 139 9.61 16.95 -1.61
N GLY A 140 10.31 16.38 -2.59
CA GLY A 140 10.27 16.79 -3.99
C GLY A 140 8.97 16.37 -4.68
N ALA A 141 9.01 16.26 -6.00
CA ALA A 141 7.80 16.10 -6.80
C ALA A 141 7.03 14.82 -6.44
N ILE A 142 5.70 14.93 -6.42
CA ILE A 142 4.82 13.79 -6.22
C ILE A 142 4.84 12.91 -7.47
N HIS A 143 5.22 11.65 -7.30
CA HIS A 143 5.15 10.61 -8.32
C HIS A 143 4.03 9.63 -7.97
N TYR A 144 3.35 9.12 -8.99
CA TYR A 144 2.42 8.00 -8.86
C TYR A 144 3.03 6.76 -9.50
N HIS A 145 3.13 5.69 -8.73
CA HIS A 145 3.50 4.37 -9.23
C HIS A 145 2.24 3.52 -9.36
N LEU A 146 1.98 2.99 -10.56
CA LEU A 146 0.82 2.18 -10.93
C LEU A 146 1.23 0.79 -11.41
#